data_AF-A0AAX2DM07-F1
#
_entry.id   AF-A0AAX2DM07-F1
#
_cell.length_a   1.000
_cell.length_b   1.000
_cell.length_c   1.000
_cell.angle_alpha   90.00
_cell.angle_beta   90.00
_cell.angle_gamma   90.00
#
_symmetry.space_group_name_H-M   'P 1'
#
loop_
_entity.id
_entity.type
_entity.pdbx_description
1 polymer ?
#
loop_
_entity_poly.entity_id
_entity_poly.type
_entity_poly.pdbx_seq_one_letter_code
_entity_poly.pdbx_strand_id
1 'polypeptide(L)'
;MRKLGKWDTRFKETIVELYIAGTSVQTLSEDYGIAKATIYTWIKNKQTKEEKQNRPELATEHVEMQKEIQRLKEENEILKKCISIFTEKKKN
;
A
#
# COMPACT_ATOMS: atom_id res chain seq x y z
N MET A 1 28.67 -6.28 -9.29
CA MET A 1 27.41 -5.53 -9.49
C MET A 1 26.98 -5.67 -10.94
N ARG A 2 25.79 -6.22 -11.24
CA ARG A 2 25.29 -6.35 -12.62
C ARG A 2 24.88 -4.97 -13.16
N LYS A 3 25.54 -4.48 -14.21
CA LYS A 3 25.20 -3.21 -14.87
C LYS A 3 23.84 -3.33 -15.57
N LEU A 4 22.78 -2.83 -14.94
CA LEU A 4 21.44 -2.65 -15.54
C LEU A 4 21.42 -1.42 -16.49
N GLY A 5 22.35 -1.36 -17.43
CA GLY A 5 22.72 -0.12 -18.13
C GLY A 5 22.50 -0.13 -19.65
N LYS A 6 21.46 -0.79 -20.17
CA LYS A 6 21.23 -0.81 -21.63
C LYS A 6 19.85 -0.31 -22.10
N TRP A 7 18.95 0.01 -21.18
CA TRP A 7 17.56 0.37 -21.49
C TRP A 7 17.20 1.68 -20.83
N ASP A 8 16.57 2.57 -21.60
CA ASP A 8 16.09 3.87 -21.13
C ASP A 8 15.07 3.69 -19.98
N THR A 9 15.05 4.63 -19.04
CA THR A 9 14.16 4.55 -17.86
C THR A 9 12.69 4.56 -18.28
N ARG A 10 12.31 5.42 -19.22
CA ARG A 10 10.93 5.53 -19.70
C ARG A 10 10.49 4.27 -20.42
N PHE A 11 11.39 3.67 -21.19
CA PHE A 11 11.14 2.40 -21.85
C PHE A 11 10.84 1.27 -20.85
N LYS A 12 11.62 1.18 -19.76
CA LYS A 12 11.36 0.19 -18.70
C LYS A 12 10.00 0.42 -18.04
N GLU A 13 9.63 1.68 -17.79
CA GLU A 13 8.35 2.04 -17.19
C GLU A 13 7.18 1.62 -18.08
N THR A 14 7.24 1.91 -19.39
CA THR A 14 6.22 1.49 -20.36
C THR A 14 6.04 -0.02 -20.38
N ILE A 15 7.13 -0.80 -20.37
CA ILE A 15 7.04 -2.28 -20.36
C ILE A 15 6.35 -2.77 -19.07
N VAL A 16 6.65 -2.17 -17.93
CA VAL A 16 5.99 -2.55 -16.66
C VAL A 16 4.53 -2.09 -16.62
N GLU A 17 4.19 -0.94 -17.20
CA GLU A 17 2.81 -0.47 -17.34
C GLU A 17 1.96 -1.40 -18.22
N LEU A 18 2.50 -1.84 -19.37
CA LEU A 18 1.83 -2.80 -20.25
C LEU A 18 1.58 -4.13 -19.55
N TYR A 19 2.53 -4.57 -18.70
CA TYR A 19 2.33 -5.76 -17.86
C TYR A 19 1.19 -5.56 -16.85
N ILE A 20 1.14 -4.42 -16.16
CA ILE A 20 0.07 -4.08 -15.21
C ILE A 20 -1.28 -3.98 -15.93
N ALA A 21 -1.31 -3.51 -17.18
CA ALA A 21 -2.49 -3.45 -18.02
C ALA A 21 -2.98 -4.83 -18.53
N GLY A 22 -2.25 -5.91 -18.24
CA GLY A 22 -2.65 -7.28 -18.54
C GLY A 22 -1.85 -7.96 -19.66
N THR A 23 -0.83 -7.30 -20.23
CA THR A 23 0.02 -7.92 -21.26
C THR A 23 0.96 -8.94 -20.63
N SER A 24 1.00 -10.15 -21.19
CA SER A 24 1.85 -11.21 -20.64
C SER A 24 3.34 -10.93 -20.87
N VAL A 25 4.20 -11.43 -19.96
CA VAL A 25 5.66 -11.34 -20.13
C VAL A 25 6.14 -12.08 -21.38
N GLN A 26 5.41 -13.10 -21.84
CA GLN A 26 5.70 -13.79 -23.10
C GLN A 26 5.57 -12.82 -24.27
N THR A 27 4.41 -12.19 -24.40
CA THR A 27 4.09 -11.22 -25.47
C THR A 27 5.07 -10.06 -25.46
N LEU A 28 5.33 -9.47 -24.29
CA LEU A 28 6.31 -8.38 -24.16
C LEU A 28 7.74 -8.80 -24.54
N SER A 29 8.09 -10.07 -24.32
CA SER A 29 9.41 -10.60 -24.68
C SER A 29 9.55 -10.76 -26.19
N GLU A 30 8.49 -11.23 -26.85
CA GLU A 30 8.43 -11.45 -28.30
C GLU A 30 8.38 -10.12 -29.06
N ASP A 31 7.48 -9.21 -28.67
CA ASP A 31 7.25 -7.93 -29.37
C ASP A 31 8.44 -6.98 -29.28
N TYR A 32 9.09 -6.93 -28.13
CA TYR A 32 10.16 -5.98 -27.85
C TYR A 32 11.57 -6.61 -27.86
N GLY A 33 11.68 -7.92 -28.11
CA GLY A 33 12.95 -8.65 -28.14
C GLY A 33 13.70 -8.65 -26.81
N ILE A 34 12.99 -8.52 -25.69
CA ILE A 34 13.57 -8.42 -24.35
C ILE A 34 13.52 -9.79 -23.70
N ALA A 35 14.62 -10.22 -23.08
CA ALA A 35 14.62 -11.47 -22.31
C ALA A 35 13.59 -11.39 -21.16
N LYS A 36 12.75 -12.42 -21.02
CA LYS A 36 11.73 -12.51 -19.93
C LYS A 36 12.32 -12.24 -18.54
N ALA A 37 13.52 -12.77 -18.26
CA ALA A 37 14.22 -12.55 -17.00
C ALA A 37 14.49 -11.06 -16.72
N THR A 38 14.76 -10.28 -17.76
CA THR A 38 14.95 -8.82 -17.66
C THR A 38 13.63 -8.13 -17.34
N ILE A 39 12.53 -8.50 -18.00
CA ILE A 39 11.19 -7.97 -17.73
C ILE A 39 10.77 -8.25 -16.28
N TYR A 40 10.92 -9.50 -15.81
CA TYR A 40 10.64 -9.87 -14.42
C TYR A 40 11.50 -9.09 -13.42
N THR A 41 12.76 -8.80 -13.76
CA THR A 41 13.62 -7.95 -12.92
C THR A 41 13.06 -6.53 -12.80
N TRP A 42 12.52 -5.96 -13.88
CA TRP A 42 11.93 -4.61 -13.85
C TRP A 42 10.63 -4.56 -13.06
N ILE A 43 9.75 -5.55 -13.24
CA ILE A 43 8.51 -5.68 -12.46
C ILE A 43 8.83 -5.76 -10.97
N LYS A 44 9.75 -6.64 -10.57
CA LYS A 44 10.17 -6.80 -9.16
C LYS A 44 10.76 -5.52 -8.59
N ASN A 45 11.58 -4.81 -9.36
CA ASN A 45 12.18 -3.55 -8.92
C ASN A 45 11.14 -2.44 -8.73
N LYS A 46 10.07 -2.41 -9.54
CA LYS A 46 8.95 -1.46 -9.37
C LYS A 46 8.16 -1.75 -8.09
N GLN A 47 7.77 -3.01 -7.88
CA GLN A 47 7.07 -3.43 -6.65
C GLN A 47 7.88 -3.12 -5.38
N THR A 48 9.19 -3.43 -5.38
CA THR A 48 10.05 -3.14 -4.22
C THR A 48 10.18 -1.62 -3.95
N LYS A 49 10.09 -0.78 -4.98
CA LYS A 49 10.09 0.68 -4.83
C LYS A 49 8.77 1.17 -4.24
N GLU A 50 7.64 0.70 -4.76
CA GLU A 50 6.31 1.04 -4.26
C GLU A 50 6.13 0.59 -2.80
N GLU A 51 6.56 -0.62 -2.45
CA GLU A 51 6.52 -1.12 -1.06
C GLU A 51 7.38 -0.28 -0.10
N LYS A 52 8.53 0.23 -0.55
CA LYS A 52 9.39 1.09 0.26
C LYS A 52 8.84 2.50 0.40
N GLN A 53 8.16 3.01 -0.62
CA GLN A 53 7.56 4.35 -0.61
C GLN A 53 6.26 4.39 0.19
N ASN A 54 5.44 3.33 0.13
CA ASN A 54 4.18 3.25 0.87
C ASN A 54 4.36 2.85 2.34
N ARG A 55 5.48 2.22 2.72
CA ARG A 55 5.74 1.82 4.12
C ARG A 55 5.70 2.96 5.15
N PRO A 56 6.31 4.15 4.91
CA PRO A 56 6.22 5.25 5.86
C PRO A 56 4.80 5.81 6.00
N GLU A 57 4.03 5.91 4.90
CA GLU A 57 2.68 6.48 4.91
C GLU A 57 1.64 5.54 5.55
N LEU A 58 1.74 4.23 5.30
CA LEU A 58 0.91 3.21 5.96
C LEU A 58 1.15 3.15 7.47
N ALA A 59 2.39 3.38 7.91
CA ALA A 59 2.72 3.40 9.34
C ALA A 59 2.14 4.63 10.05
N THR A 60 2.11 5.79 9.38
CA THR A 60 1.53 7.02 9.95
C THR A 60 0.02 6.95 10.03
N GLU A 61 -0.66 6.50 8.97
CA GLU A 61 -2.12 6.39 8.94
C GLU A 61 -2.61 5.37 9.98
N HIS A 62 -1.93 4.22 10.11
CA HIS A 62 -2.28 3.22 11.12
C HIS A 62 -2.15 3.75 12.55
N VAL A 63 -1.13 4.55 12.85
CA VAL A 63 -0.95 5.18 14.17
C VAL A 63 -2.04 6.23 14.44
N GLU A 64 -2.41 7.02 13.44
CA GLU A 64 -3.48 8.01 13.56
C GLU A 64 -4.85 7.34 13.78
N MET A 65 -5.15 6.30 13.01
CA MET A 65 -6.36 5.48 13.20
C MET A 65 -6.42 4.85 14.60
N GLN A 66 -5.30 4.32 15.11
CA GLN A 66 -5.26 3.76 16.46
C GLN A 66 -5.53 4.80 17.54
N LYS A 67 -4.98 6.02 17.41
CA LYS A 67 -5.24 7.12 18.34
C LYS A 67 -6.71 7.53 18.33
N GLU A 68 -7.32 7.58 17.14
CA GLU A 68 -8.72 7.95 17.01
C GLU A 68 -9.66 6.89 17.61
N ILE A 69 -9.38 5.61 17.36
CA ILE A 69 -10.13 4.50 17.97
C ILE A 69 -10.04 4.57 19.50
N GLN A 70 -8.87 4.91 20.04
CA GLN A 70 -8.67 5.02 21.49
C GLN A 70 -9.50 6.17 22.08
N ARG A 71 -9.48 7.35 21.45
CA ARG A 71 -10.31 8.50 21.87
C ARG A 71 -11.80 8.17 21.84
N LEU A 72 -12.28 7.59 20.74
CA LEU A 72 -13.68 7.21 20.60
C LEU A 72 -14.12 6.18 21.65
N LYS A 73 -13.25 5.24 22.01
CA LYS A 73 -13.53 4.28 23.09
C LYS A 73 -13.64 4.97 24.45
N GLU A 74 -12.75 5.91 24.75
CA GLU A 74 -12.78 6.68 25.99
C GLU A 74 -14.05 7.52 26.10
N GLU A 75 -14.43 8.23 25.03
CA GLU A 75 -15.68 8.98 24.96
C GLU A 75 -16.90 8.07 25.18
N ASN A 76 -16.92 6.90 24.54
CA ASN A 76 -18.00 5.94 24.68
C ASN A 76 -18.15 5.44 26.13
N GLU A 77 -17.03 5.16 26.80
CA GLU A 77 -17.03 4.75 28.20
C GLU A 77 -17.51 5.85 29.15
N ILE A 78 -17.15 7.12 28.89
CA ILE A 78 -17.67 8.27 29.65
C ILE A 78 -19.19 8.39 29.45
N LEU A 79 -19.67 8.31 28.21
CA LEU A 79 -21.10 8.40 27.89
C LEU A 79 -21.90 7.29 28.58
N LYS A 80 -21.40 6.04 28.56
CA LYS A 80 -22.03 4.92 29.28
C LYS A 80 -22.10 5.16 30.78
N LYS A 81 -21.04 5.67 31.40
CA LYS A 81 -21.03 6.00 32.84
C LYS A 81 -22.05 7.08 33.18
N CYS A 82 -22.12 8.14 32.37
CA CYS A 82 -23.14 9.19 32.54
C CYS A 82 -24.55 8.59 32.48
N ILE A 83 -24.85 7.76 31.48
CA ILE A 83 -26.15 7.08 31.35
C ILE A 83 -26.45 6.23 32.60
N SER A 84 -25.49 5.45 33.11
CA SER A 84 -25.69 4.67 34.35
C SER A 84 -26.12 5.58 35.51
N ILE A 85 -25.40 6.68 35.73
CA ILE A 85 -25.72 7.64 36.80
C ILE A 85 -27.11 8.26 36.63
N PHE A 86 -27.49 8.64 35.40
CA PHE A 86 -28.80 9.24 35.11
C PHE A 86 -29.96 8.24 35.26
N THR A 87 -29.74 6.98 34.90
CA THR A 87 -30.77 5.93 35.01
C THR A 87 -30.92 5.42 36.45
N GLU A 88 -29.84 5.35 37.22
CA GLU A 88 -29.85 4.99 38.65
C GLU A 88 -30.57 6.05 39.51
N LYS A 89 -30.41 7.35 39.21
CA LYS A 89 -31.11 8.42 39.93
C LYS A 89 -32.64 8.42 39.74
N LYS A 90 -33.17 7.71 38.74
CA LYS A 90 -34.61 7.69 38.43
C LYS A 90 -35.39 6.63 39.21
N LYS A 91 -34.73 5.82 40.05
CA LYS A 91 -35.34 4.75 40.87
C LYS A 91 -35.64 5.14 42.33
N ASN A 92 -35.45 6.41 42.72
CA ASN A 92 -35.83 6.94 44.03
C ASN A 92 -36.97 7.95 43.93
#